data_AF-A0A7J6U9K0-F1
#
_entry.id   AF-A0A7J6U9K0-F1
#
_cell.length_a   1.000
_cell.length_b   1.000
_cell.length_c   1.000
_cell.angle_alpha   90.00
_cell.angle_beta   90.00
_cell.angle_gamma   90.00
#
_symmetry.space_group_name_H-M   'P 1'
#
loop_
_entity.id
_entity.type
_entity.pdbx_description
1 polymer ?
#
loop_
_entity_poly.entity_id
_entity_poly.type
_entity_poly.pdbx_seq_one_letter_code
_entity_poly.pdbx_strand_id
1 'polypeptide(L)'
;LVVAAFVQVLHREIVVAGSADGSQQHLRKKCLGVAHDLLHARREQESALRAMLVSGLTTKDSTEAERLLHKLLKEQPRLKTDVAEEVIQQLIENGPVQDDRRAMSNLYRGCAFLCSMRLTHTEDGDVAVLIAETFAKLLEKMLSNEMQGPSKAVRPAHRGSRIHKRKKKADGPNQEDVQQRLRIIRLCLSGMHRAFTVANESLVEARLSEDAMNAILRLSYSRSAEVPPAARNAAVMLLIEVLESDLSSRPFPGVTVSGELYSAAADGMGIDDCEVHYAYHGRCHFKKAAAIG
;
A
#
# COMPACT_ATOMS: atom_id res chain seq x y z
N LEU A 1 16.62 7.78 29.47
CA LEU A 1 17.84 7.78 28.64
C LEU A 1 18.59 6.44 28.69
N VAL A 2 19.30 6.10 29.78
CA VAL A 2 20.14 4.88 29.85
C VAL A 2 19.35 3.58 29.63
N VAL A 3 18.15 3.45 30.24
CA VAL A 3 17.35 2.21 30.15
C VAL A 3 16.84 1.95 28.73
N ALA A 4 16.29 2.94 28.03
CA ALA A 4 15.80 2.74 26.66
C ALA A 4 16.94 2.42 25.67
N ALA A 5 18.09 3.09 25.81
CA ALA A 5 19.27 2.79 25.00
C ALA A 5 19.77 1.36 25.26
N PHE A 6 19.80 0.93 26.53
CA PHE A 6 20.15 -0.44 26.88
C PHE A 6 19.20 -1.46 26.28
N VAL A 7 17.88 -1.24 26.36
CA VAL A 7 16.86 -2.13 25.77
C VAL A 7 17.01 -2.19 24.25
N GLN A 8 17.36 -1.08 23.59
CA GLN A 8 17.61 -1.03 22.14
C GLN A 8 18.83 -1.84 21.74
N VAL A 9 19.95 -1.63 22.41
CA VAL A 9 21.17 -2.38 22.16
C VAL A 9 20.92 -3.87 22.39
N LEU A 10 20.29 -4.23 23.52
CA LEU A 10 19.99 -5.62 23.84
C LEU A 10 19.06 -6.26 22.81
N HIS A 11 17.99 -5.58 22.39
CA HIS A 11 17.09 -6.09 21.36
C HIS A 11 17.82 -6.29 20.03
N ARG A 12 18.64 -5.32 19.61
CA ARG A 12 19.42 -5.40 18.37
C ARG A 12 20.41 -6.57 18.40
N GLU A 13 21.15 -6.73 19.49
CA GLU A 13 22.10 -7.84 19.67
C GLU A 13 21.38 -9.20 19.61
N ILE A 14 20.21 -9.34 20.25
CA ILE A 14 19.45 -10.59 20.20
C ILE A 14 18.91 -10.86 18.78
N VAL A 15 18.47 -9.82 18.05
CA VAL A 15 18.02 -9.97 16.65
C VAL A 15 19.17 -10.36 15.73
N VAL A 16 20.34 -9.74 15.89
CA VAL A 16 21.55 -10.03 15.09
C VAL A 16 22.11 -11.42 15.40
N ALA A 17 22.08 -11.85 16.66
CA ALA A 17 22.54 -13.17 17.07
C ALA A 17 21.75 -14.31 16.41
N GLY A 18 20.55 -14.04 15.87
CA GLY A 18 19.85 -14.92 14.94
C GLY A 18 19.40 -16.28 15.51
N SER A 19 19.65 -16.58 16.79
CA SER A 19 19.38 -17.91 17.34
C SER A 19 17.88 -18.17 17.46
N ALA A 20 17.50 -19.41 17.11
CA ALA A 20 16.14 -19.92 17.22
C ALA A 20 15.81 -20.46 18.63
N ASP A 21 16.71 -20.28 19.60
CA ASP A 21 16.48 -20.73 20.97
C ASP A 21 15.28 -20.02 21.61
N GLY A 22 14.39 -20.80 22.23
CA GLY A 22 13.19 -20.29 22.89
C GLY A 22 13.46 -19.26 23.98
N SER A 23 14.65 -19.31 24.62
CA SER A 23 15.10 -18.33 25.60
C SER A 23 15.34 -16.94 24.99
N GLN A 24 15.93 -16.86 23.79
CA GLN A 24 16.14 -15.59 23.08
C GLN A 24 14.83 -15.03 22.51
N GLN A 25 13.90 -15.89 22.09
CA GLN A 25 12.56 -15.45 21.70
C GLN A 25 11.81 -14.82 22.87
N HIS A 26 11.85 -15.43 24.05
CA HIS A 26 11.25 -14.87 25.26
C HIS A 26 11.85 -13.51 25.63
N LEU A 27 13.18 -13.37 25.53
CA LEU A 27 13.86 -12.10 25.79
C LEU A 27 13.47 -11.01 24.79
N ARG A 28 13.34 -11.32 23.49
CA ARG A 28 12.86 -10.35 22.49
C ARG A 28 11.46 -9.85 22.81
N LYS A 29 10.52 -10.76 23.08
CA LYS A 29 9.16 -10.38 23.48
C LYS A 29 9.13 -9.52 24.73
N LYS A 30 9.95 -9.86 25.74
CA LYS A 30 10.13 -9.01 26.93
C LYS A 30 10.67 -7.63 26.59
N CYS A 31 11.65 -7.52 25.70
CA CYS A 31 12.18 -6.23 25.28
C CYS A 31 11.13 -5.37 24.57
N LEU A 32 10.33 -5.98 23.71
CA LEU A 32 9.20 -5.28 23.06
C LEU A 32 8.17 -4.82 24.10
N GLY A 33 7.84 -5.65 25.09
CA GLY A 33 6.97 -5.27 26.20
C GLY A 33 7.53 -4.09 27.01
N VAL A 34 8.81 -4.14 27.38
CA VAL A 34 9.48 -3.03 28.07
C VAL A 34 9.52 -1.77 27.21
N ALA A 35 9.75 -1.87 25.90
CA ALA A 35 9.73 -0.73 25.00
C ALA A 35 8.33 -0.09 24.94
N HIS A 36 7.27 -0.89 24.88
CA HIS A 36 5.89 -0.43 24.99
C HIS A 36 5.63 0.30 26.31
N ASP A 37 6.04 -0.29 27.45
CA ASP A 37 5.79 0.30 28.77
C ASP A 37 6.58 1.60 28.96
N LEU A 38 7.81 1.67 28.43
CA LEU A 38 8.61 2.89 28.43
C LEU A 38 8.03 3.99 27.53
N LEU A 39 7.49 3.64 26.37
CA LEU A 39 6.75 4.57 25.51
C LEU A 39 5.54 5.14 26.22
N HIS A 40 4.82 4.30 26.95
CA HIS A 40 3.69 4.75 27.75
C HIS A 40 4.13 5.72 28.86
N ALA A 41 5.28 5.47 29.49
CA ALA A 41 5.74 6.22 30.64
C ALA A 41 6.50 7.52 30.31
N ARG A 42 7.23 7.62 29.18
CA ARG A 42 8.15 8.74 28.91
C ARG A 42 8.17 9.17 27.43
N ARG A 43 7.73 10.41 27.18
CA ARG A 43 7.63 10.98 25.83
C ARG A 43 8.97 11.26 25.14
N GLU A 44 9.99 11.61 25.90
CA GLU A 44 11.29 12.05 25.35
C GLU A 44 12.04 10.97 24.54
N GLN A 45 11.65 9.70 24.65
CA GLN A 45 12.31 8.57 23.98
C GLN A 45 11.42 7.92 22.92
N GLU A 46 10.35 8.61 22.51
CA GLU A 46 9.28 8.06 21.68
C GLU A 46 9.78 7.52 20.36
N SER A 47 10.60 8.27 19.62
CA SER A 47 11.05 7.86 18.29
C SER A 47 11.85 6.54 18.31
N ALA A 48 12.85 6.43 19.17
CA ALA A 48 13.75 5.28 19.12
C ALA A 48 13.10 4.00 19.69
N LEU A 49 12.20 4.11 20.67
CA LEU A 49 11.43 2.97 21.16
C LEU A 49 10.33 2.55 20.17
N ARG A 50 9.70 3.51 19.50
CA ARG A 50 8.74 3.25 18.43
C ARG A 50 9.40 2.55 17.25
N ALA A 51 10.58 3.02 16.83
CA ALA A 51 11.40 2.37 15.82
C ALA A 51 11.71 0.90 16.18
N MET A 52 11.97 0.61 17.46
CA MET A 52 12.15 -0.78 17.91
C MET A 52 10.89 -1.62 17.74
N LEU A 53 9.73 -1.12 18.17
CA LEU A 53 8.46 -1.82 18.01
C LEU A 53 8.14 -2.08 16.52
N VAL A 54 8.33 -1.07 15.66
CA VAL A 54 8.15 -1.19 14.21
C VAL A 54 9.11 -2.21 13.60
N SER A 55 10.39 -2.20 13.99
CA SER A 55 11.36 -3.22 13.54
C SER A 55 10.92 -4.64 13.92
N GLY A 56 10.23 -4.79 15.06
CA GLY A 56 9.64 -6.03 15.53
C GLY A 56 8.68 -6.68 14.54
N LEU A 57 7.99 -5.89 13.70
CA LEU A 57 7.07 -6.38 12.66
C LEU A 57 7.76 -7.26 11.61
N THR A 58 9.07 -7.09 11.42
CA THR A 58 9.87 -7.88 10.45
C THR A 58 10.47 -9.15 11.06
N THR A 59 10.38 -9.31 12.38
CA THR A 59 10.98 -10.43 13.10
C THR A 59 10.02 -11.61 13.25
N LYS A 60 10.51 -12.73 13.80
CA LYS A 60 9.66 -13.88 14.20
C LYS A 60 8.59 -13.50 15.24
N ASP A 61 8.76 -12.39 15.94
CA ASP A 61 7.86 -11.92 16.99
C ASP A 61 6.88 -10.85 16.49
N SER A 62 6.70 -10.75 15.17
CA SER A 62 5.81 -9.78 14.51
C SER A 62 4.38 -9.71 15.06
N THR A 63 3.79 -10.83 15.47
CA THR A 63 2.44 -10.86 16.06
C THR A 63 2.40 -10.15 17.41
N GLU A 64 3.45 -10.28 18.21
CA GLU A 64 3.55 -9.59 19.50
C GLU A 64 3.84 -8.10 19.30
N ALA A 65 4.71 -7.76 18.34
CA ALA A 65 4.97 -6.38 17.97
C ALA A 65 3.70 -5.67 17.47
N GLU A 66 2.93 -6.31 16.57
CA GLU A 66 1.65 -5.81 16.07
C GLU A 66 0.64 -5.63 17.21
N ARG A 67 0.52 -6.61 18.13
CA ARG A 67 -0.35 -6.52 19.30
C ARG A 67 0.01 -5.33 20.19
N LEU A 68 1.30 -5.13 20.46
CA LEU A 68 1.78 -4.02 21.29
C LEU A 68 1.60 -2.67 20.59
N LEU A 69 1.84 -2.58 19.28
CA LEU A 69 1.60 -1.36 18.51
C LEU A 69 0.12 -1.00 18.49
N HIS A 70 -0.80 -1.95 18.25
CA HIS A 70 -2.23 -1.66 18.33
C HIS A 70 -2.69 -1.27 19.73
N LYS A 71 -2.12 -1.89 20.77
CA LYS A 71 -2.38 -1.51 22.16
C LYS A 71 -1.94 -0.05 22.40
N LEU A 72 -0.72 0.30 21.99
CA LEU A 72 -0.19 1.67 22.10
C LEU A 72 -1.07 2.68 21.38
N LEU A 73 -1.49 2.40 20.14
CA LEU A 73 -2.33 3.30 19.35
C LEU A 73 -3.75 3.44 19.90
N LYS A 74 -4.25 2.43 20.61
CA LYS A 74 -5.52 2.51 21.35
C LYS A 74 -5.40 3.38 22.60
N GLU A 75 -4.29 3.27 23.31
CA GLU A 75 -4.03 4.04 24.54
C GLU A 75 -3.61 5.48 24.24
N GLN A 76 -2.93 5.72 23.13
CA GLN A 76 -2.41 7.02 22.70
C GLN A 76 -2.67 7.27 21.21
N PRO A 77 -3.91 7.64 20.81
CA PRO A 77 -4.27 7.85 19.40
C PRO A 77 -3.40 8.89 18.68
N ARG A 78 -2.90 9.92 19.39
CA ARG A 78 -2.00 10.93 18.82
C ARG A 78 -0.72 10.36 18.18
N LEU A 79 -0.31 9.15 18.55
CA LEU A 79 0.90 8.51 18.03
C LEU A 79 0.66 7.81 16.68
N LYS A 80 -0.58 7.76 16.18
CA LYS A 80 -0.91 7.08 14.92
C LYS A 80 -0.12 7.64 13.74
N THR A 81 0.02 8.96 13.64
CA THR A 81 0.82 9.61 12.59
C THR A 81 2.27 9.20 12.68
N ASP A 82 2.89 9.37 13.84
CA ASP A 82 4.30 9.03 14.02
C ASP A 82 4.60 7.54 13.78
N VAL A 83 3.69 6.65 14.20
CA VAL A 83 3.82 5.21 13.97
C VAL A 83 3.63 4.89 12.49
N ALA A 84 2.68 5.52 11.81
CA ALA A 84 2.49 5.36 10.37
C ALA A 84 3.74 5.82 9.61
N GLU A 85 4.26 7.01 9.88
CA GLU A 85 5.50 7.54 9.29
C GLU A 85 6.69 6.60 9.53
N GLU A 86 6.86 6.09 10.75
CA GLU A 86 7.94 5.16 11.07
C GLU A 86 7.82 3.84 10.28
N VAL A 87 6.60 3.29 10.16
CA VAL A 87 6.34 2.09 9.35
C VAL A 87 6.62 2.35 7.87
N ILE A 88 6.18 3.49 7.35
CA ILE A 88 6.39 3.89 5.96
C ILE A 88 7.89 4.02 5.68
N GLN A 89 8.61 4.78 6.51
CA GLN A 89 10.05 4.98 6.36
C GLN A 89 10.80 3.64 6.41
N GLN A 90 10.58 2.82 7.44
CA GLN A 90 11.37 1.61 7.66
C GLN A 90 11.01 0.45 6.73
N LEU A 91 9.73 0.27 6.42
CA LEU A 91 9.23 -0.96 5.76
C LEU A 91 8.77 -0.74 4.33
N ILE A 92 8.47 0.50 3.92
CA ILE A 92 7.93 0.82 2.60
C ILE A 92 8.93 1.60 1.75
N GLU A 93 9.48 2.70 2.26
CA GLU A 93 10.37 3.58 1.50
C GLU A 93 11.82 3.09 1.48
N ASN A 94 12.35 2.69 2.64
CA ASN A 94 13.68 2.08 2.74
C ASN A 94 13.72 0.62 2.24
N GLY A 95 12.57 0.08 1.81
CA GLY A 95 12.47 -1.25 1.24
C GLY A 95 12.33 -1.23 -0.29
N PRO A 96 13.44 -1.13 -1.06
CA PRO A 96 13.38 -1.71 -2.39
C PRO A 96 14.70 -2.38 -2.83
N VAL A 97 14.64 -3.70 -3.03
CA VAL A 97 15.10 -4.34 -4.27
C VAL A 97 14.01 -5.34 -4.62
N GLN A 98 13.42 -5.19 -5.80
CA GLN A 98 12.29 -6.00 -6.29
C GLN A 98 12.59 -7.51 -6.40
N ASP A 99 13.83 -7.90 -6.13
CA ASP A 99 14.36 -9.27 -6.17
C ASP A 99 14.72 -9.84 -4.79
N ASP A 100 14.58 -9.07 -3.69
CA ASP A 100 14.79 -9.60 -2.33
C ASP A 100 13.46 -10.01 -1.68
N ARG A 101 13.25 -11.33 -1.55
CA ARG A 101 12.11 -11.94 -0.86
C ARG A 101 11.89 -11.36 0.55
N ARG A 102 12.96 -10.97 1.25
CA ARG A 102 12.86 -10.34 2.58
C ARG A 102 12.30 -8.92 2.48
N ALA A 103 12.75 -8.13 1.51
CA ALA A 103 12.22 -6.79 1.27
C ALA A 103 10.72 -6.84 0.94
N MET A 104 10.30 -7.76 0.07
CA MET A 104 8.89 -7.96 -0.26
C MET A 104 8.05 -8.44 0.94
N SER A 105 8.62 -9.26 1.82
CA SER A 105 7.96 -9.67 3.08
C SER A 105 7.79 -8.48 4.02
N ASN A 106 8.81 -7.64 4.17
CA ASN A 106 8.76 -6.45 5.02
C ASN A 106 7.74 -5.43 4.50
N LEU A 107 7.73 -5.20 3.18
CA LEU A 107 6.74 -4.37 2.51
C LEU A 107 5.32 -4.86 2.80
N TYR A 108 5.06 -6.16 2.60
CA TYR A 108 3.77 -6.76 2.91
C TYR A 108 3.35 -6.54 4.37
N ARG A 109 4.27 -6.74 5.32
CA ARG A 109 4.01 -6.54 6.76
C ARG A 109 3.72 -5.08 7.10
N GLY A 110 4.45 -4.14 6.50
CA GLY A 110 4.18 -2.71 6.65
C GLY A 110 2.80 -2.32 6.12
N CYS A 111 2.48 -2.73 4.88
CA CYS A 111 1.16 -2.51 4.30
C CYS A 111 0.03 -3.13 5.13
N ALA A 112 0.22 -4.38 5.59
CA ALA A 112 -0.77 -5.08 6.39
C ALA A 112 -1.04 -4.37 7.72
N PHE A 113 0.00 -3.90 8.40
CA PHE A 113 -0.13 -3.15 9.65
C PHE A 113 -0.84 -1.80 9.45
N LEU A 114 -0.49 -1.03 8.42
CA LEU A 114 -1.20 0.21 8.10
C LEU A 114 -2.68 -0.08 7.78
N CYS A 115 -2.95 -1.17 7.05
CA CYS A 115 -4.31 -1.65 6.77
C CYS A 115 -5.05 -2.21 7.98
N SER A 116 -4.41 -2.56 9.10
CA SER A 116 -5.09 -2.99 10.32
C SER A 116 -5.29 -1.86 11.33
N MET A 117 -4.61 -0.71 11.13
CA MET A 117 -4.72 0.46 11.98
C MET A 117 -6.15 1.01 12.05
N ARG A 118 -6.69 1.23 13.25
CA ARG A 118 -8.07 1.76 13.39
C ARG A 118 -8.08 3.27 13.18
N LEU A 119 -8.80 3.70 12.16
CA LEU A 119 -9.00 5.11 11.80
C LEU A 119 -10.44 5.54 12.16
N THR A 120 -10.60 6.80 12.53
CA THR A 120 -11.84 7.44 12.97
C THR A 120 -11.99 8.79 12.25
N HIS A 121 -13.21 9.11 11.80
CA HIS A 121 -13.50 10.29 10.98
C HIS A 121 -13.18 11.64 11.66
N THR A 122 -13.11 11.68 13.00
CA THR A 122 -12.98 12.94 13.74
C THR A 122 -11.54 13.39 13.97
N GLU A 123 -10.60 12.44 14.09
CA GLU A 123 -9.23 12.73 14.56
C GLU A 123 -8.14 12.18 13.63
N ASP A 124 -8.46 11.22 12.77
CA ASP A 124 -7.43 10.47 12.01
C ASP A 124 -7.34 10.89 10.53
N GLY A 125 -7.91 12.03 10.15
CA GLY A 125 -7.93 12.51 8.76
C GLY A 125 -6.52 12.63 8.15
N ASP A 126 -5.57 13.23 8.88
CA ASP A 126 -4.19 13.41 8.41
C ASP A 126 -3.47 12.06 8.21
N VAL A 127 -3.66 11.12 9.13
CA VAL A 127 -3.11 9.75 9.03
C VAL A 127 -3.71 9.01 7.85
N ALA A 128 -5.02 9.15 7.64
CA ALA A 128 -5.71 8.54 6.51
C ALA A 128 -5.12 9.06 5.18
N VAL A 129 -4.93 10.37 5.05
CA VAL A 129 -4.29 11.00 3.88
C VAL A 129 -2.87 10.46 3.68
N LEU A 130 -2.06 10.39 4.74
CA LEU A 130 -0.71 9.84 4.68
C LEU A 130 -0.68 8.38 4.17
N ILE A 131 -1.61 7.54 4.67
CA ILE A 131 -1.72 6.13 4.24
C ILE A 131 -2.15 6.06 2.77
N ALA A 132 -3.15 6.83 2.37
CA ALA A 132 -3.66 6.86 1.00
C ALA A 132 -2.57 7.29 0.01
N GLU A 133 -1.84 8.36 0.30
CA GLU A 133 -0.73 8.83 -0.53
C GLU A 133 0.39 7.80 -0.66
N THR A 134 0.74 7.17 0.46
CA THR A 134 1.80 6.15 0.45
C THR A 134 1.40 4.97 -0.42
N PHE A 135 0.16 4.49 -0.28
CA PHE A 135 -0.35 3.38 -1.08
C PHE A 135 -0.53 3.75 -2.54
N ALA A 136 -0.95 4.96 -2.87
CA ALA A 136 -1.00 5.47 -4.23
C ALA A 136 0.40 5.46 -4.88
N LYS A 137 1.41 6.04 -4.22
CA LYS A 137 2.81 6.03 -4.68
C LYS A 137 3.36 4.61 -4.82
N LEU A 138 3.01 3.71 -3.91
CA LEU A 138 3.46 2.33 -3.94
C LEU A 138 2.81 1.56 -5.11
N LEU A 139 1.51 1.74 -5.33
CA LEU A 139 0.81 1.16 -6.48
C LEU A 139 1.40 1.65 -7.80
N GLU A 140 1.63 2.97 -7.92
CA GLU A 140 2.26 3.56 -9.09
C GLU A 140 3.62 2.90 -9.38
N LYS A 141 4.48 2.77 -8.36
CA LYS A 141 5.80 2.10 -8.48
C LYS A 141 5.69 0.61 -8.85
N MET A 142 4.73 -0.11 -8.28
CA MET A 142 4.56 -1.54 -8.55
C MET A 142 4.02 -1.81 -9.95
N LEU A 143 3.12 -0.94 -10.43
CA LEU A 143 2.45 -1.10 -11.72
C LEU A 143 3.27 -0.51 -12.88
N SER A 144 4.05 0.55 -12.62
CA SER A 144 4.97 1.13 -13.61
C SER A 144 6.14 0.20 -13.95
N ASN A 145 6.56 -0.66 -13.00
CA ASN A 145 7.66 -1.58 -13.21
C ASN A 145 7.26 -2.90 -13.92
N GLU A 146 5.96 -3.24 -14.02
CA GLU A 146 5.51 -4.48 -14.69
C GLU A 146 4.14 -4.33 -15.38
N MET A 147 4.13 -3.63 -16.53
CA MET A 147 3.58 -4.21 -17.77
C MET A 147 4.63 -4.35 -18.88
N GLN A 148 5.87 -3.94 -18.62
CA GLN A 148 7.00 -4.29 -19.47
C GLN A 148 7.80 -5.39 -18.79
N GLY A 149 7.45 -6.64 -19.11
CA GLY A 149 8.48 -7.65 -19.22
C GLY A 149 9.61 -7.08 -20.10
N PRO A 150 10.89 -7.41 -19.85
CA PRO A 150 12.01 -6.75 -20.49
C PRO A 150 11.80 -6.77 -22.00
N SER A 151 11.51 -5.59 -22.56
CA SER A 151 11.53 -5.36 -24.00
C SER A 151 12.92 -5.79 -24.43
N LYS A 152 13.01 -6.99 -25.01
CA LYS A 152 14.21 -7.45 -25.67
C LYS A 152 14.48 -6.43 -26.76
N ALA A 153 15.40 -5.52 -26.47
CA ALA A 153 16.04 -4.71 -27.48
C ALA A 153 16.48 -5.69 -28.58
N VAL A 154 15.77 -5.62 -29.70
CA VAL A 154 16.09 -6.32 -30.94
C VAL A 154 17.45 -5.77 -31.37
N ARG A 155 18.53 -6.37 -30.90
CA ARG A 155 19.84 -6.16 -31.51
C ARG A 155 19.84 -6.94 -32.83
N PRO A 156 20.12 -6.28 -33.96
CA PRO A 156 20.15 -6.94 -35.25
C PRO A 156 21.25 -8.00 -35.29
N ALA A 157 20.97 -9.08 -36.00
CA ALA A 157 21.78 -10.26 -36.11
C ALA A 157 23.21 -9.95 -36.57
N HIS A 158 24.20 -10.44 -35.83
CA HIS A 158 25.52 -10.70 -36.37
C HIS A 158 25.84 -12.19 -36.27
N ARG A 159 26.18 -12.76 -37.43
CA ARG A 159 26.48 -14.17 -37.67
C ARG A 159 27.68 -14.64 -36.83
N GLY A 160 27.57 -15.87 -36.35
CA GLY A 160 28.72 -16.78 -36.21
C GLY A 160 29.15 -17.09 -34.79
N SER A 161 28.76 -18.25 -34.28
CA SER A 161 29.66 -19.24 -33.65
C SER A 161 28.81 -20.30 -32.93
N ARG A 162 29.11 -21.57 -33.22
CA ARG A 162 28.47 -22.74 -32.61
C ARG A 162 28.86 -22.80 -31.14
N ILE A 163 27.92 -22.52 -30.24
CA ILE A 163 28.05 -22.78 -28.80
C ILE A 163 26.87 -23.65 -28.36
N HIS A 164 27.21 -24.72 -27.64
CA HIS A 164 26.34 -25.76 -27.15
C HIS A 164 24.98 -25.26 -26.63
N LYS A 165 23.89 -25.82 -27.18
CA LYS A 165 22.52 -25.70 -26.65
C LYS A 165 22.44 -26.30 -25.25
N ARG A 166 22.77 -25.53 -24.22
CA ARG A 166 22.12 -25.67 -22.92
C ARG A 166 20.75 -24.99 -23.03
N LYS A 167 19.68 -25.74 -22.81
CA LYS A 167 18.33 -25.21 -22.57
C LYS A 167 18.42 -24.22 -21.40
N LYS A 168 18.61 -22.94 -21.69
CA LYS A 168 18.38 -21.86 -20.73
C LYS A 168 16.87 -21.86 -20.53
N LYS A 169 16.38 -22.47 -19.44
CA LYS A 169 15.01 -22.24 -18.98
C LYS A 169 14.88 -20.72 -18.89
N ALA A 170 13.92 -20.16 -19.62
CA ALA A 170 13.55 -18.79 -19.44
C ALA A 170 13.12 -18.65 -17.98
N ASP A 171 13.87 -17.89 -17.18
CA ASP A 171 13.41 -17.36 -15.91
C ASP A 171 12.23 -16.43 -16.24
N GLY A 172 11.03 -17.00 -16.24
CA GLY A 172 9.84 -16.21 -16.00
C GLY A 172 9.84 -15.77 -14.53
N PRO A 173 9.12 -14.68 -14.19
CA PRO A 173 8.96 -14.28 -12.81
C PRO A 173 8.42 -15.48 -12.01
N ASN A 174 9.04 -15.75 -10.87
CA ASN A 174 8.62 -16.83 -9.98
C ASN A 174 7.14 -16.60 -9.59
N GLN A 175 6.30 -17.61 -9.78
CA GLN A 175 4.86 -17.50 -9.56
C GLN A 175 4.53 -17.05 -8.12
N GLU A 176 5.37 -17.41 -7.15
CA GLU A 176 5.24 -16.94 -5.76
C GLU A 176 5.41 -15.43 -5.62
N ASP A 177 6.35 -14.84 -6.37
CA ASP A 177 6.66 -13.41 -6.29
C ASP A 177 5.54 -12.58 -6.92
N VAL A 178 4.97 -13.06 -8.04
CA VAL A 178 3.77 -12.46 -8.65
C VAL A 178 2.59 -12.49 -7.68
N GLN A 179 2.34 -13.63 -7.01
CA GLN A 179 1.28 -13.72 -6.01
C GLN A 179 1.51 -12.79 -4.83
N GLN A 180 2.74 -12.64 -4.36
CA GLN A 180 3.08 -11.74 -3.26
C GLN A 180 2.87 -10.27 -3.65
N ARG A 181 3.27 -9.87 -4.85
CA ARG A 181 3.00 -8.54 -5.41
C ARG A 181 1.49 -8.26 -5.47
N LEU A 182 0.70 -9.20 -5.97
CA LEU A 182 -0.76 -9.07 -6.03
C LEU A 182 -1.40 -8.95 -4.65
N ARG A 183 -0.87 -9.64 -3.63
CA ARG A 183 -1.33 -9.48 -2.25
C ARG A 183 -1.08 -8.06 -1.72
N ILE A 184 0.08 -7.49 -2.02
CA ILE A 184 0.42 -6.10 -1.65
C ILE A 184 -0.48 -5.11 -2.39
N ILE A 185 -0.69 -5.29 -3.70
CA ILE A 185 -1.62 -4.45 -4.48
C ILE A 185 -3.02 -4.45 -3.86
N ARG A 186 -3.54 -5.63 -3.49
CA ARG A 186 -4.86 -5.73 -2.81
C ARG A 186 -4.88 -5.00 -1.47
N LEU A 187 -3.81 -5.10 -0.68
CA LEU A 187 -3.70 -4.35 0.58
C LEU A 187 -3.70 -2.85 0.32
N CYS A 188 -2.93 -2.36 -0.65
CA CYS A 188 -2.91 -0.95 -1.01
C CYS A 188 -4.30 -0.44 -1.39
N LEU A 189 -5.01 -1.16 -2.28
CA LEU A 189 -6.36 -0.76 -2.71
C LEU A 189 -7.35 -0.77 -1.55
N SER A 190 -7.36 -1.83 -0.72
CA SER A 190 -8.24 -1.91 0.45
C SER A 190 -7.91 -0.84 1.49
N GLY A 191 -6.63 -0.55 1.68
CA GLY A 191 -6.15 0.46 2.60
C GLY A 191 -6.46 1.88 2.14
N MET A 192 -6.36 2.15 0.84
CA MET A 192 -6.78 3.41 0.23
C MET A 192 -8.28 3.62 0.37
N HIS A 193 -9.10 2.61 0.06
CA HIS A 193 -10.56 2.69 0.24
C HIS A 193 -10.90 3.07 1.69
N ARG A 194 -10.33 2.35 2.67
CA ARG A 194 -10.57 2.69 4.08
C ARG A 194 -10.05 4.09 4.44
N ALA A 195 -8.89 4.48 3.91
CA ALA A 195 -8.37 5.82 4.15
C ALA A 195 -9.30 6.89 3.58
N PHE A 196 -9.89 6.70 2.40
CA PHE A 196 -10.82 7.65 1.80
C PHE A 196 -12.12 7.80 2.58
N THR A 197 -12.65 6.73 3.17
CA THR A 197 -13.81 6.87 4.06
C THR A 197 -13.54 7.85 5.22
N VAL A 198 -12.29 7.98 5.67
CA VAL A 198 -11.90 8.79 6.85
C VAL A 198 -11.28 10.13 6.49
N ALA A 199 -10.60 10.23 5.35
CA ALA A 199 -9.94 11.43 4.89
C ALA A 199 -10.97 12.49 4.47
N ASN A 200 -10.63 13.77 4.68
CA ASN A 200 -11.44 14.87 4.15
C ASN A 200 -11.40 14.85 2.61
N GLU A 201 -12.55 14.96 1.96
CA GLU A 201 -12.72 14.89 0.48
C GLU A 201 -11.76 15.82 -0.28
N SER A 202 -11.59 17.06 0.20
CA SER A 202 -10.71 18.07 -0.42
C SER A 202 -9.21 17.74 -0.37
N LEU A 203 -8.79 16.87 0.56
CA LEU A 203 -7.39 16.44 0.70
C LEU A 203 -7.08 15.22 -0.17
N VAL A 204 -8.08 14.39 -0.46
CA VAL A 204 -7.96 13.22 -1.33
C VAL A 204 -7.83 13.62 -2.79
N GLU A 205 -8.71 14.51 -3.25
CA GLU A 205 -8.69 15.05 -4.62
C GLU A 205 -7.37 15.78 -4.94
N ALA A 206 -6.79 16.47 -3.96
CA ALA A 206 -5.55 17.23 -4.15
C ALA A 206 -4.27 16.36 -4.17
N ARG A 207 -4.32 15.12 -3.66
CA ARG A 207 -3.12 14.33 -3.35
C ARG A 207 -3.01 13.01 -4.12
N LEU A 208 -4.07 12.52 -4.76
CA LEU A 208 -3.93 11.39 -5.69
C LEU A 208 -3.24 11.88 -6.97
N SER A 209 -2.04 11.36 -7.23
CA SER A 209 -1.35 11.64 -8.49
C SER A 209 -2.21 11.15 -9.66
N GLU A 210 -2.19 11.89 -10.77
CA GLU A 210 -2.82 11.47 -12.03
C GLU A 210 -2.35 10.06 -12.43
N ASP A 211 -1.09 9.75 -12.16
CA ASP A 211 -0.48 8.44 -12.40
C ASP A 211 -1.07 7.34 -11.51
N ALA A 212 -1.34 7.60 -10.23
CA ALA A 212 -2.01 6.64 -9.36
C ALA A 212 -3.45 6.36 -9.82
N MET A 213 -4.20 7.39 -10.20
CA MET A 213 -5.56 7.23 -10.75
C MET A 213 -5.55 6.45 -12.06
N ASN A 214 -4.64 6.78 -12.97
CA ASN A 214 -4.43 6.03 -14.19
C ASN A 214 -4.06 4.56 -13.92
N ALA A 215 -3.27 4.30 -12.88
CA ALA A 215 -2.89 2.96 -12.48
C ALA A 215 -4.07 2.14 -11.92
N ILE A 216 -4.93 2.77 -11.11
CA ILE A 216 -6.17 2.16 -10.60
C ILE A 216 -7.13 1.86 -11.76
N LEU A 217 -7.28 2.78 -12.72
CA LEU A 217 -8.06 2.56 -13.94
C LEU A 217 -7.53 1.37 -14.74
N ARG A 218 -6.22 1.31 -14.99
CA ARG A 218 -5.58 0.19 -15.69
C ARG A 218 -5.83 -1.15 -14.98
N LEU A 219 -5.77 -1.17 -13.66
CA LEU A 219 -6.09 -2.37 -12.87
C LEU A 219 -7.56 -2.78 -13.01
N SER A 220 -8.47 -1.82 -12.94
CA SER A 220 -9.92 -2.04 -13.03
C SER A 220 -10.33 -2.64 -14.37
N TYR A 221 -9.74 -2.15 -15.46
CA TYR A 221 -10.00 -2.63 -16.82
C TYR A 221 -9.08 -3.76 -17.27
N SER A 222 -8.17 -4.24 -16.40
CA SER A 222 -7.24 -5.29 -16.79
C SER A 222 -7.99 -6.58 -17.13
N ARG A 223 -7.86 -7.03 -18.37
CA ARG A 223 -8.31 -8.36 -18.84
C ARG A 223 -7.22 -9.42 -18.66
N SER A 224 -6.08 -9.06 -18.07
CA SER A 224 -5.00 -10.02 -17.84
C SER A 224 -5.46 -11.11 -16.88
N ALA A 225 -5.26 -12.38 -17.27
CA ALA A 225 -5.52 -13.54 -16.42
C ALA A 225 -4.65 -13.55 -15.15
N GLU A 226 -3.57 -12.77 -15.14
CA GLU A 226 -2.67 -12.63 -14.00
C GLU A 226 -3.24 -11.73 -12.90
N VAL A 227 -4.16 -10.81 -13.24
CA VAL A 227 -4.79 -9.92 -12.26
C VAL A 227 -6.05 -10.61 -11.71
N PRO A 228 -6.08 -10.98 -10.41
CA PRO A 228 -7.21 -11.69 -9.87
C PRO A 228 -8.49 -10.83 -9.85
N PRO A 229 -9.68 -11.44 -10.02
CA PRO A 229 -10.96 -10.72 -9.96
C PRO A 229 -11.12 -9.83 -8.71
N ALA A 230 -10.70 -10.33 -7.54
CA ALA A 230 -10.77 -9.57 -6.29
C ALA A 230 -9.97 -8.25 -6.31
N ALA A 231 -8.81 -8.20 -7.00
CA ALA A 231 -8.03 -6.97 -7.11
C ALA A 231 -8.70 -5.96 -8.05
N ARG A 232 -9.33 -6.45 -9.12
CA ARG A 232 -10.10 -5.63 -10.06
C ARG A 232 -11.34 -5.03 -9.38
N ASN A 233 -12.09 -5.87 -8.67
CA ASN A 233 -13.27 -5.40 -7.92
C ASN A 233 -12.88 -4.35 -6.86
N ALA A 234 -11.77 -4.55 -6.14
CA ALA A 234 -11.28 -3.55 -5.19
C ALA A 234 -10.91 -2.21 -5.86
N ALA A 235 -10.30 -2.27 -7.05
CA ALA A 235 -9.96 -1.07 -7.82
C ALA A 235 -11.23 -0.36 -8.36
N VAL A 236 -12.23 -1.13 -8.80
CA VAL A 236 -13.53 -0.59 -9.24
C VAL A 236 -14.27 0.09 -8.08
N MET A 237 -14.34 -0.55 -6.91
CA MET A 237 -14.96 0.05 -5.72
C MET A 237 -14.28 1.37 -5.35
N LEU A 238 -12.96 1.40 -5.39
CA LEU A 238 -12.18 2.62 -5.12
C LEU A 238 -12.48 3.74 -6.13
N LEU A 239 -12.63 3.40 -7.41
CA LEU A 239 -13.00 4.37 -8.44
C LEU A 239 -14.42 4.92 -8.24
N ILE A 240 -15.37 4.06 -7.89
CA ILE A 240 -16.75 4.49 -7.63
C ILE A 240 -16.76 5.49 -6.47
N GLU A 241 -16.08 5.19 -5.37
CA GLU A 241 -16.03 6.07 -4.20
C GLU A 241 -15.39 7.43 -4.50
N VAL A 242 -14.28 7.45 -5.26
CA VAL A 242 -13.63 8.69 -5.72
C VAL A 242 -14.54 9.50 -6.67
N LEU A 243 -15.28 8.83 -7.55
CA LEU A 243 -16.21 9.51 -8.47
C LEU A 243 -17.47 10.03 -7.77
N GLU A 244 -17.96 9.33 -6.74
CA GLU A 244 -19.10 9.76 -5.93
C GLU A 244 -18.76 11.01 -5.10
N SER A 245 -17.54 11.10 -4.55
CA SER A 245 -17.08 12.31 -3.85
C SER A 245 -16.95 13.53 -4.80
N ASP A 246 -16.53 13.32 -6.04
CA ASP A 246 -16.46 14.40 -7.05
C ASP A 246 -17.87 14.91 -7.46
N LEU A 247 -18.89 14.04 -7.41
CA LEU A 247 -20.27 14.39 -7.76
C LEU A 247 -21.01 15.07 -6.60
N SER A 248 -20.69 14.74 -5.35
CA SER A 248 -21.28 15.38 -4.17
C SER A 248 -20.75 16.82 -3.97
N SER A 249 -19.48 17.07 -4.33
CA SER A 249 -18.82 18.38 -4.20
C SER A 249 -19.24 19.39 -5.28
N ARG A 250 -19.95 18.94 -6.33
CA ARG A 250 -20.50 19.79 -7.40
C ARG A 250 -22.02 19.59 -7.52
N PRO A 251 -22.86 20.41 -6.88
CA PRO A 251 -24.28 20.38 -7.18
C PRO A 251 -24.47 20.81 -8.64
N PHE A 252 -24.75 19.85 -9.52
CA PHE A 252 -25.30 20.17 -10.83
C PHE A 252 -26.64 20.86 -10.60
N PRO A 253 -26.86 22.08 -11.14
CA PRO A 253 -28.18 22.68 -11.06
C PRO A 253 -29.12 21.84 -11.94
N GLY A 254 -29.95 21.01 -11.31
CA GLY A 254 -31.09 20.37 -11.95
C GLY A 254 -31.09 18.84 -12.10
N VAL A 255 -30.22 18.08 -11.43
CA VAL A 255 -30.34 16.60 -11.43
C VAL A 255 -30.62 16.08 -10.02
N THR A 256 -31.89 15.84 -9.75
CA THR A 256 -32.33 14.98 -8.64
C THR A 256 -32.00 13.53 -8.97
N VAL A 257 -31.01 12.96 -8.27
CA VAL A 257 -30.74 11.52 -8.31
C VAL A 257 -31.82 10.83 -7.49
N SER A 258 -32.78 10.19 -8.17
CA SER A 258 -33.75 9.29 -7.53
C SER A 258 -33.10 7.93 -7.32
N GLY A 259 -33.24 7.39 -6.11
CA GLY A 259 -32.55 6.20 -5.62
C GLY A 259 -33.09 4.87 -6.17
N GLU A 260 -32.94 4.63 -7.48
CA GLU A 260 -33.34 3.35 -8.11
C GLU A 260 -32.15 2.48 -8.56
N LEU A 261 -30.90 2.91 -8.39
CA LEU A 261 -29.72 2.12 -8.79
C LEU A 261 -29.39 0.94 -7.87
N TYR A 262 -30.04 0.81 -6.70
CA TYR A 262 -29.79 -0.30 -5.77
C TYR A 262 -30.63 -1.56 -6.05
N SER A 263 -31.56 -1.56 -7.01
CA SER A 263 -32.43 -2.71 -7.25
C SER A 263 -31.95 -3.69 -8.33
N ALA A 264 -30.99 -3.30 -9.19
CA ALA A 264 -30.63 -4.12 -10.36
C ALA A 264 -29.51 -5.15 -10.09
N ALA A 265 -28.86 -5.10 -8.91
CA ALA A 265 -27.78 -6.03 -8.56
C ALA A 265 -28.26 -7.31 -7.85
N ALA A 266 -29.56 -7.46 -7.61
CA ALA A 266 -30.13 -8.60 -6.87
C ALA A 266 -30.65 -9.74 -7.77
N ASP A 267 -30.95 -9.48 -9.05
CA ASP A 267 -31.48 -10.52 -9.94
C ASP A 267 -30.45 -10.89 -11.02
N GLY A 268 -30.02 -12.15 -10.96
CA GLY A 268 -28.98 -12.71 -11.81
C GLY A 268 -29.31 -12.60 -13.29
N MET A 269 -28.55 -11.76 -13.99
CA MET A 269 -28.40 -11.82 -15.44
C MET A 269 -26.92 -11.78 -15.81
N GLY A 270 -26.54 -12.69 -16.71
CA GLY A 270 -25.18 -12.81 -17.24
C GLY A 270 -24.76 -11.52 -17.94
N ILE A 271 -23.59 -11.01 -17.56
CA ILE A 271 -22.97 -9.85 -18.16
C ILE A 271 -22.13 -10.34 -19.34
N ASP A 272 -22.78 -10.57 -20.47
CA ASP A 272 -22.14 -10.47 -21.78
C ASP A 272 -22.79 -9.26 -22.46
N ASP A 273 -21.96 -8.31 -22.88
CA ASP A 273 -22.30 -7.06 -23.59
C ASP A 273 -22.94 -5.93 -22.77
N CYS A 274 -22.10 -5.25 -21.97
CA CYS A 274 -22.29 -3.83 -21.67
C CYS A 274 -21.03 -3.07 -22.06
N GLU A 275 -20.96 -2.59 -23.31
CA GLU A 275 -20.01 -1.55 -23.71
C GLU A 275 -20.44 -0.22 -23.07
N VAL A 276 -19.84 0.09 -21.92
CA VAL A 276 -20.01 1.39 -21.29
C VAL A 276 -18.97 2.34 -21.88
N HIS A 277 -19.36 3.13 -22.88
CA HIS A 277 -18.58 4.25 -23.39
C HIS A 277 -18.66 5.44 -22.41
N TYR A 278 -17.69 5.57 -21.51
CA TYR A 278 -17.46 6.84 -20.80
C TYR A 278 -16.44 7.69 -21.57
N ALA A 279 -16.93 8.75 -22.24
CA ALA A 279 -16.08 9.80 -22.77
C ALA A 279 -15.66 10.73 -21.62
N TYR A 280 -14.42 10.60 -21.16
CA TYR A 280 -13.80 11.48 -20.19
C TYR A 280 -13.51 12.85 -20.84
N HIS A 281 -14.46 13.80 -20.75
CA HIS A 281 -14.20 15.20 -21.11
C HIS A 281 -13.51 15.92 -19.94
N GLY A 282 -12.22 15.68 -19.77
CA GLY A 282 -11.35 16.48 -18.92
C GLY A 282 -11.24 17.90 -19.49
N ARG A 283 -11.92 18.89 -18.88
CA ARG A 283 -11.60 20.31 -19.07
C ARG A 283 -10.42 20.66 -18.19
N CYS A 284 -9.21 20.37 -18.65
CA CYS A 284 -8.03 21.12 -18.23
C CYS A 284 -8.15 22.53 -18.81
N HIS A 285 -8.18 23.55 -17.95
CA HIS A 285 -8.11 24.95 -18.37
C HIS A 285 -6.77 25.24 -19.03
N PHE A 286 -6.70 25.10 -20.36
CA PHE A 286 -5.63 25.68 -21.17
C PHE A 286 -6.09 27.05 -21.69
N LYS A 287 -5.45 28.12 -21.22
CA LYS A 287 -5.48 29.41 -21.91
C LYS A 287 -4.79 29.24 -23.26
N LYS A 288 -5.61 29.08 -24.31
CA LYS A 288 -5.19 29.12 -25.71
C LYS A 288 -5.06 30.59 -26.10
N ALA A 289 -3.82 31.10 -26.21
CA ALA A 289 -3.58 32.29 -27.01
C ALA A 289 -3.67 31.88 -28.48
N ALA A 290 -4.75 32.29 -29.12
CA ALA A 290 -4.97 32.15 -30.55
C ALA A 290 -4.14 33.20 -31.30
N ALA A 291 -3.52 32.80 -32.41
CA ALA A 291 -3.43 33.63 -33.60
C ALA A 291 -3.31 32.70 -34.81
N ILE A 292 -4.36 32.71 -35.62
CA ILE A 292 -4.44 32.16 -36.98
C ILE A 292 -4.03 33.29 -37.92
N GLY A 293 -3.27 32.94 -38.95
CA GLY A 293 -2.97 33.72 -40.15
C GLY A 293 -2.19 32.83 -41.10
#